data_AF-A0A9E7NBU7-F1
#
_entry.id   AF-A0A9E7NBU7-F1
#
_cell.length_a   1.000
_cell.length_b   1.000
_cell.length_c   1.000
_cell.angle_alpha   90.00
_cell.angle_beta   90.00
_cell.angle_gamma   90.00
#
_symmetry.space_group_name_H-M   'P 1'
#
loop_
_entity.id
_entity.type
_entity.pdbx_description
1 polymer ?
#
loop_
_entity_poly.entity_id
_entity_poly.type
_entity_poly.pdbx_seq_one_letter_code
_entity_poly.pdbx_strand_id
1 'polypeptide(L)' 'MSTSYTQQANPFENPMVRYALGLSGAAIIAFVAIVYLEGLVRYLALGLAVLDAVLVPKFLEYALEAEQ' A
#
# COMPACT_ATOMS: atom_id res chain seq x y z
N MET A 1 -1.16 36.15 20.66
CA MET A 1 -2.05 35.21 19.97
C MET A 1 -1.16 34.31 19.12
N SER A 2 -0.70 33.21 19.69
CA SER A 2 0.28 32.31 19.08
C SER A 2 -0.48 31.24 18.32
N THR A 3 -0.43 31.29 17.00
CA THR A 3 -1.01 30.27 16.12
C THR A 3 -0.34 28.93 16.41
N SER A 4 -1.07 28.04 17.07
CA SER A 4 -0.70 26.63 17.21
C SER A 4 -0.78 26.00 15.81
N TYR A 5 0.37 25.88 15.15
CA TYR A 5 0.52 24.99 14.00
C TYR A 5 0.20 23.59 14.52
N THR A 6 -1.00 23.10 14.21
CA THR A 6 -1.33 21.69 14.40
C THR A 6 -0.30 20.92 13.59
N GLN A 7 0.71 20.37 14.27
CA GLN A 7 1.58 19.34 13.73
C GLN A 7 0.67 18.35 13.00
N GLN A 8 0.67 18.36 11.67
CA GLN A 8 -0.07 17.40 10.89
C GLN A 8 0.60 16.06 11.20
N ALA A 9 -0.02 15.28 12.09
CA ALA A 9 0.40 13.93 12.37
C ALA A 9 0.37 13.20 11.03
N ASN A 10 1.54 12.83 10.51
CA ASN A 10 1.63 12.19 9.22
C ASN A 10 1.06 10.76 9.40
N PRO A 11 -0.12 10.46 8.85
CA PRO A 11 -0.77 9.16 9.08
C PRO A 11 0.08 8.00 8.52
N PHE A 12 1.03 8.31 7.63
CA PHE A 12 1.98 7.37 7.07
C PHE A 12 3.24 7.18 7.92
N GLU A 13 3.46 7.91 9.02
CA GLU A 13 4.54 7.56 9.96
C GLU A 13 4.29 6.20 10.64
N ASN A 14 3.02 5.81 10.76
CA ASN A 14 2.67 4.54 11.37
C ASN A 14 2.83 3.38 10.36
N PRO A 15 3.76 2.43 10.59
CA PRO A 15 3.96 1.30 9.68
C PRO A 15 2.70 0.45 9.50
N MET A 16 1.84 0.37 10.52
CA MET A 16 0.57 -0.35 10.46
C MET A 16 -0.37 0.23 9.39
N VAL A 17 -0.40 1.56 9.24
CA VAL A 17 -1.24 2.25 8.25
C VAL A 17 -0.71 2.01 6.83
N ARG A 18 0.61 1.99 6.66
CA ARG A 18 1.25 1.67 5.36
C ARG A 18 0.92 0.26 4.90
N TYR A 19 1.03 -0.71 5.81
CA TYR A 19 0.70 -2.11 5.52
C TYR A 19 -0.79 -2.30 5.28
N ALA A 20 -1.67 -1.63 6.03
CA ALA A 20 -3.11 -1.71 5.80
C ALA A 20 -3.50 -1.23 4.39
N LEU A 21 -2.88 -0.13 3.92
CA LEU A 21 -3.06 0.38 2.56
C LEU A 21 -2.60 -0.62 1.50
N GLY A 22 -1.35 -1.10 1.58
CA GLY A 22 -0.82 -2.07 0.62
C GLY A 22 -1.56 -3.40 0.61
N LEU A 23 -1.93 -3.92 1.79
CA LEU A 23 -2.68 -5.19 1.90
C LEU A 23 -4.11 -5.06 1.39
N SER A 24 -4.76 -3.90 1.54
CA SER A 24 -6.12 -3.69 1.03
C SER A 24 -6.20 -3.75 -0.50
N GLY A 25 -5.26 -3.10 -1.20
CA GLY A 25 -5.15 -3.15 -2.66
C GLY A 25 -4.84 -4.55 -3.15
N ALA A 26 -3.82 -5.18 -2.56
CA ALA A 26 -3.44 -6.55 -2.86
C ALA A 26 -4.60 -7.56 -2.64
N ALA A 27 -5.38 -7.39 -1.58
CA ALA A 27 -6.53 -8.25 -1.30
C ALA A 27 -7.61 -8.14 -2.38
N ILE A 28 -7.89 -6.93 -2.88
CA ILE A 28 -8.85 -6.73 -3.98
C ILE A 28 -8.34 -7.38 -5.26
N ILE A 29 -7.08 -7.17 -5.63
CA ILE A 29 -6.48 -7.76 -6.83
C ILE A 29 -6.50 -9.30 -6.74
N ALA A 30 -6.13 -9.84 -5.58
CA ALA A 30 -6.15 -11.29 -5.35
C ALA A 30 -7.57 -11.86 -5.44
N PHE A 31 -8.56 -11.18 -4.85
CA PHE A 31 -9.96 -11.55 -4.94
C PHE A 31 -10.43 -11.59 -6.40
N VAL A 32 -10.16 -10.52 -7.15
CA VAL A 32 -10.54 -10.43 -8.57
C VAL A 32 -9.87 -11.55 -9.38
N ALA A 33 -8.59 -11.81 -9.12
CA ALA A 33 -7.84 -12.82 -9.83
C ALA A 33 -8.35 -14.25 -9.57
N ILE A 34 -8.79 -14.55 -8.35
CA ILE A 34 -9.31 -15.87 -8.00
C ILE A 34 -10.72 -16.08 -8.54
N VAL A 35 -11.57 -15.04 -8.48
CA VAL A 35 -12.99 -15.15 -8.82
C VAL A 35 -13.27 -15.00 -10.31
N TYR A 36 -12.51 -14.16 -11.02
CA TYR A 36 -12.83 -13.76 -12.40
C TYR A 36 -11.76 -14.09 -13.44
N LEU A 37 -10.52 -14.37 -13.05
CA LEU A 37 -9.44 -14.67 -13.99
C LEU A 37 -9.14 -16.16 -14.08
N GLU A 38 -8.81 -16.61 -15.28
CA GLU A 38 -8.42 -17.99 -15.56
C GLU A 38 -7.06 -18.07 -16.24
N GLY A 39 -6.47 -19.28 -16.21
CA GLY A 39 -5.21 -19.58 -16.88
C GLY A 39 -4.06 -18.68 -16.44
N LEU A 40 -3.22 -18.30 -17.41
CA LEU A 40 -2.01 -17.51 -17.17
C LEU A 40 -2.31 -16.12 -16.57
N VAL A 41 -3.41 -15.49 -16.99
CA VAL A 41 -3.76 -14.13 -16.56
C VAL A 41 -4.01 -14.07 -15.06
N ARG A 42 -4.62 -15.11 -14.48
CA ARG A 42 -4.77 -15.24 -13.01
C ARG A 42 -3.42 -15.23 -12.30
N TYR A 43 -2.45 -16.02 -12.78
CA TYR A 43 -1.13 -16.09 -12.15
C TYR A 43 -0.37 -14.77 -12.25
N LEU A 44 -0.47 -14.08 -13.38
CA LEU A 44 0.11 -12.74 -13.55
C LEU A 44 -0.52 -11.74 -12.59
N ALA A 45 -1.84 -11.73 -12.46
CA ALA A 45 -2.55 -10.84 -11.54
C ALA A 45 -2.23 -11.14 -10.08
N LEU A 46 -2.10 -12.41 -9.70
CA LEU A 46 -1.64 -12.80 -8.36
C LEU A 46 -0.19 -12.38 -8.10
N GLY A 47 0.69 -12.49 -9.09
CA GLY A 47 2.04 -11.93 -9.02
C GLY A 47 2.03 -10.42 -8.78
N LEU A 48 1.13 -9.71 -9.46
CA LEU A 48 0.94 -8.27 -9.27
C LEU A 48 0.40 -7.94 -7.89
N ALA A 49 -0.54 -8.73 -7.35
CA ALA A 49 -1.05 -8.56 -5.98
C ALA A 49 0.04 -8.71 -4.92
N VAL A 50 0.95 -9.68 -5.08
CA VAL A 50 2.09 -9.87 -4.19
C VAL A 50 3.06 -8.68 -4.30
N LEU A 51 3.33 -8.22 -5.53
CA LEU A 51 4.13 -7.01 -5.74
C LEU A 51 3.49 -5.80 -5.06
N ASP A 52 2.19 -5.59 -5.22
CA ASP A 52 1.47 -4.46 -4.62
C ASP A 52 1.54 -4.49 -3.08
N ALA A 53 1.35 -5.68 -2.48
CA ALA A 53 1.46 -5.87 -1.03
C ALA A 53 2.83 -5.53 -0.45
N VAL A 54 3.91 -5.71 -1.24
CA VAL A 54 5.30 -5.51 -0.79
C VAL A 54 5.83 -4.13 -1.19
N LEU A 55 5.52 -3.69 -2.40
CA LEU A 55 6.06 -2.46 -2.97
C LEU A 55 5.39 -1.22 -2.39
N VAL A 56 4.06 -1.20 -2.25
CA VAL A 56 3.34 -0.03 -1.70
C VAL A 56 3.87 0.41 -0.33
N PRO A 57 4.01 -0.47 0.68
CA PRO A 57 4.55 -0.04 1.98
C PRO A 57 6.00 0.44 1.89
N LYS A 58 6.82 -0.15 1.01
CA LYS A 58 8.22 0.26 0.80
C LYS A 58 8.33 1.62 0.09
N PHE A 59 7.47 1.91 -0.88
CA PHE A 59 7.46 3.22 -1.54
C PHE A 59 7.03 4.33 -0.58
N LEU A 60 6.08 4.07 0.33
CA LEU A 60 5.75 5.03 1.39
C LEU A 60 6.91 5.25 2.36
N GLU A 61 7.69 4.21 2.66
CA GLU A 61 8.89 4.32 3.47
C GLU A 61 9.96 5.19 2.81
N TYR A 62 10.27 4.93 1.53
CA TYR A 62 11.23 5.75 0.78
C TYR A 62 10.76 7.18 0.55
N ALA A 63 9.45 7.41 0.34
CA ALA A 63 8.91 8.75 0.20
C ALA A 63 9.12 9.58 1.47
N LEU A 64 8.98 8.95 2.63
CA LEU A 64 9.17 9.61 3.93
C LEU A 64 10.65 9.81 4.27
N GLU A 65 11.53 8.90 3.87
CA GLU A 65 12.98 9.09 3.97
C GLU A 65 13.49 10.19 3.02
N ALA A 66 12.92 10.30 1.83
CA ALA A 66 13.31 11.33 0.85
C ALA A 66 12.86 12.75 1.21
N GLU A 67 11.89 12.89 2.13
CA GLU A 67 11.43 14.19 2.66
C GLU A 67 12.25 14.68 3.88
N GLN A 68 13.20 13.89 4.40
CA GLN A 68 14.10 14.28 5.50
C GLN A 68 15.43 14.88 4.99
#